data_AF-A0A3D1URI3-F1
#
_entry.id   AF-A0A3D1URI3-F1
#
_cell.length_a   1.000
_cell.length_b   1.000
_cell.length_c   1.000
_cell.angle_alpha   90.00
_cell.angle_beta   90.00
_cell.angle_gamma   90.00
#
_symmetry.space_group_name_H-M   'P 1'
#
loop_
_entity.id
_entity.type
_entity.pdbx_description
1 polymer ?
#
loop_
_entity_poly.entity_id
_entity_poly.type
_entity_poly.pdbx_seq_one_letter_code
_entity_poly.pdbx_strand_id
1 'polypeptide(L)'
;MKIRKKTLDAIHSMLTEWHGMEEAGNSLVNFHPQPVGIDSLLDKIVARAVPPWERKLNEIKLSWAELAGNETARRCQVSHLNDGVLYIEVFHPAYRMALDTPKIKSMMLEKVQKLLGAANCRELKFIPVGRTAPGASLCRRTAPPSPKVQEKKEKYTPDLPL
;
A
#
# COMPACT_ATOMS: atom_id res chain seq x y z
N MET A 1 20.35 -3.85 25.81
CA MET A 1 20.06 -5.04 26.63
C MET A 1 18.55 -5.21 26.75
N LYS A 2 17.98 -6.40 26.55
CA LYS A 2 16.55 -6.66 26.80
C LYS A 2 16.37 -7.06 28.26
N ILE A 3 15.84 -6.16 29.08
CA ILE A 3 15.51 -6.45 30.48
C ILE A 3 14.25 -7.34 30.48
N ARG A 4 14.31 -8.50 31.13
CA ARG A 4 13.16 -9.41 31.23
C ARG A 4 12.23 -8.92 32.34
N LYS A 5 10.94 -9.28 32.27
CA LYS A 5 9.97 -8.90 33.31
C LYS A 5 10.42 -9.32 34.72
N LYS A 6 10.91 -10.56 34.85
CA LYS A 6 11.46 -11.09 36.12
C LYS A 6 12.61 -10.25 36.71
N THR A 7 13.46 -9.68 35.87
CA THR A 7 14.54 -8.80 36.34
C THR A 7 14.02 -7.42 36.76
N LEU A 8 12.99 -6.91 36.10
CA LEU A 8 12.31 -5.66 36.49
C LEU A 8 11.60 -5.81 37.85
N ASP A 9 10.92 -6.94 38.05
CA ASP A 9 10.24 -7.25 39.31
C ASP A 9 11.26 -7.37 40.47
N ALA A 10 12.43 -8.00 40.21
CA ALA A 10 13.51 -8.08 41.18
C ALA A 10 14.12 -6.71 41.52
N ILE A 11 14.37 -5.87 40.51
CA ILE A 11 14.86 -4.49 40.69
C ILE A 11 13.85 -3.67 41.49
N HIS A 12 12.55 -3.79 41.19
CA HIS A 12 11.48 -3.12 41.92
C HIS A 12 11.46 -3.54 43.39
N SER A 13 11.59 -4.84 43.67
CA SER A 13 11.66 -5.36 45.05
C SER A 13 12.84 -4.78 45.81
N MET A 14 14.04 -4.75 45.21
CA MET A 14 15.24 -4.19 45.83
C MET A 14 15.12 -2.68 46.06
N LEU A 15 14.62 -1.94 45.07
CA LEU A 15 14.42 -0.49 45.19
C LEU A 15 13.39 -0.15 46.26
N THR A 16 12.31 -0.93 46.38
CA THR A 16 11.27 -0.75 47.40
C THR A 16 11.82 -0.97 48.79
N GLU A 17 12.69 -1.97 48.97
CA GLU A 17 13.34 -2.26 50.25
C GLU A 17 14.32 -1.16 50.67
N TRP A 18 14.98 -0.50 49.72
CA TRP A 18 16.03 0.48 49.99
C TRP A 18 15.53 1.92 50.11
N HIS A 19 14.62 2.33 49.22
CA HIS A 19 14.17 3.72 49.09
C HIS A 19 12.72 3.92 49.54
N GLY A 20 12.01 2.84 49.90
CA GLY A 20 10.59 2.89 50.16
C GLY A 20 9.76 2.96 48.87
N MET A 21 8.44 2.86 49.04
CA MET A 21 7.51 2.61 47.92
C MET A 21 7.42 3.77 46.91
N GLU A 22 7.52 5.03 47.37
CA GLU A 22 7.34 6.20 46.51
C GLU A 22 8.58 6.50 45.65
N GLU A 23 9.78 6.46 46.24
CA GLU A 23 11.04 6.72 45.51
C GLU A 23 11.44 5.55 44.58
N ALA A 24 11.05 4.32 44.93
CA ALA A 24 11.24 3.16 44.09
C ALA A 24 10.50 3.29 42.76
N GLY A 25 9.27 3.82 42.77
CA GLY A 25 8.48 4.05 41.56
C GLY A 25 9.16 5.04 40.61
N ASN A 26 9.66 6.16 41.12
CA ASN A 26 10.39 7.15 40.32
C ASN A 26 11.70 6.59 39.77
N SER A 27 12.43 5.80 40.57
CA SER A 27 13.68 5.18 40.13
C SER A 27 13.46 4.09 39.07
N LEU A 28 12.31 3.39 39.11
CA LEU A 28 11.95 2.34 38.16
C LEU A 28 11.82 2.87 36.72
N VAL A 29 11.39 4.12 36.55
CA VAL A 29 11.22 4.76 35.23
C VAL A 29 12.54 4.75 34.44
N ASN A 30 13.68 4.90 35.13
CA ASN A 30 15.01 4.89 34.50
C ASN A 30 15.40 3.51 33.95
N PHE A 31 14.78 2.44 34.43
CA PHE A 31 15.01 1.07 33.98
C PHE A 31 14.03 0.63 32.87
N HIS A 32 12.99 1.41 32.61
CA HIS A 32 12.13 1.17 31.47
C HIS A 32 12.84 1.52 30.15
N PRO A 33 12.66 0.72 29.09
CA PRO A 33 13.17 1.07 27.78
C PRO A 33 12.56 2.41 27.36
N GLN A 34 13.38 3.27 26.73
CA GLN A 34 12.91 4.55 26.24
C GLN A 34 11.67 4.37 25.34
N PRO A 35 10.69 5.28 25.44
CA PRO A 35 9.52 5.26 24.57
C PRO A 35 9.98 5.34 23.12
N VAL A 36 9.68 4.29 22.37
CA VAL A 36 9.90 4.22 20.93
C VAL A 36 8.60 4.57 20.22
N GLY A 37 8.68 5.36 19.16
CA GLY A 37 7.53 5.68 18.32
C GLY A 37 6.89 4.42 17.74
N ILE A 38 5.57 4.42 17.64
CA ILE A 38 4.77 3.30 17.11
C ILE A 38 5.24 2.92 15.69
N ASP A 39 5.60 3.92 14.88
CA ASP A 39 6.11 3.75 13.51
C ASP A 39 7.35 2.84 13.47
N SER A 40 8.29 3.05 14.40
CA SER A 40 9.52 2.26 14.46
C SER A 40 9.29 0.80 14.88
N LEU A 41 8.20 0.52 15.61
CA LEU A 41 7.78 -0.83 15.93
C LEU A 41 7.11 -1.49 14.72
N LEU A 42 6.23 -0.76 14.04
CA LEU A 42 5.60 -1.21 12.80
C LEU A 42 6.65 -1.57 11.76
N ASP A 43 7.66 -0.72 11.54
CA ASP A 43 8.74 -0.98 10.58
C ASP A 43 9.52 -2.25 10.90
N LYS A 44 9.75 -2.54 12.19
CA LYS A 44 10.43 -3.77 12.64
C LYS A 44 9.55 -5.00 12.45
N ILE A 45 8.24 -4.88 12.65
CA ILE A 45 7.29 -5.97 12.47
C ILE A 45 7.16 -6.28 10.97
N VAL A 46 6.94 -5.26 10.14
CA VAL A 46 6.93 -5.40 8.68
C VAL A 46 8.30 -5.89 8.18
N ALA A 47 9.39 -5.46 8.83
CA ALA A 47 10.75 -6.03 8.86
C ALA A 47 10.81 -7.54 8.72
N ARG A 48 10.06 -8.13 9.63
CA ARG A 48 10.16 -9.54 10.00
C ARG A 48 9.10 -10.38 9.33
N ALA A 49 7.95 -9.78 9.04
CA ALA A 49 6.80 -10.46 8.44
C ALA A 49 6.85 -10.44 6.91
N VAL A 50 7.36 -9.37 6.29
CA VAL A 50 7.29 -9.16 4.85
C VAL A 50 8.69 -9.24 4.23
N PRO A 51 8.94 -10.18 3.31
CA PRO A 51 10.19 -10.26 2.58
C PRO A 51 10.53 -8.93 1.88
N PRO A 52 11.82 -8.56 1.73
CA PRO A 52 12.22 -7.31 1.09
C PRO A 52 11.67 -7.12 -0.33
N TRP A 53 11.44 -8.21 -1.07
CA TRP A 53 10.89 -8.18 -2.43
C TRP A 53 9.40 -7.80 -2.45
N GLU A 54 8.62 -8.20 -1.44
CA GLU A 54 7.19 -7.93 -1.36
C GLU A 54 6.91 -6.47 -0.95
N ARG A 55 7.81 -5.87 -0.16
CA ARG A 55 7.80 -4.42 0.12
C ARG A 55 7.95 -3.61 -1.16
N LYS A 56 8.98 -3.93 -1.96
CA LYS A 56 9.22 -3.30 -3.27
C LYS A 56 8.03 -3.49 -4.22
N LEU A 57 7.41 -4.66 -4.20
CA LEU A 57 6.19 -4.92 -4.98
C LEU A 57 5.02 -4.03 -4.54
N ASN A 58 4.82 -3.84 -3.24
CA ASN A 58 3.77 -2.99 -2.71
C ASN A 58 4.01 -1.50 -3.03
N GLU A 59 5.26 -1.03 -2.96
CA GLU A 59 5.62 0.32 -3.41
C GLU A 59 5.27 0.51 -4.89
N ILE A 60 5.61 -0.46 -5.76
CA ILE A 60 5.21 -0.42 -7.17
C ILE A 60 3.69 -0.34 -7.31
N LYS A 61 2.95 -1.17 -6.56
CA LYS A 61 1.47 -1.21 -6.64
C LYS A 61 0.85 0.12 -6.24
N LEU A 62 1.39 0.78 -5.23
CA LEU A 62 0.92 2.09 -4.76
C LEU A 62 1.22 3.19 -5.79
N SER A 63 2.43 3.20 -6.35
CA SER A 63 2.86 4.20 -7.34
C SER A 63 2.47 3.85 -8.78
N TRP A 64 1.76 2.73 -9.02
CA TRP A 64 1.47 2.24 -10.37
C TRP A 64 0.66 3.24 -11.20
N ALA A 65 -0.31 3.91 -10.57
CA ALA A 65 -1.14 4.93 -11.21
C ALA A 65 -0.31 6.10 -11.75
N GLU A 66 0.72 6.51 -11.01
CA GLU A 66 1.63 7.61 -11.38
C GLU A 66 2.61 7.18 -12.47
N LEU A 67 3.11 5.93 -12.42
CA LEU A 67 4.09 5.41 -13.38
C LEU A 67 3.47 5.16 -14.77
N ALA A 68 2.37 4.41 -14.78
CA ALA A 68 1.73 3.92 -15.99
C ALA A 68 0.70 4.92 -16.56
N GLY A 69 0.27 5.88 -15.75
CA GLY A 69 -0.83 6.79 -16.03
C GLY A 69 -2.19 6.16 -15.71
N ASN A 70 -3.16 7.03 -15.39
CA ASN A 70 -4.50 6.62 -14.91
C ASN A 70 -5.21 5.62 -15.83
N GLU A 71 -5.13 5.79 -17.15
CA GLU A 71 -5.81 4.90 -18.10
C GLU A 71 -5.18 3.50 -18.17
N THR A 72 -3.86 3.43 -18.12
CA THR A 72 -3.13 2.15 -18.14
C THR A 72 -3.29 1.43 -16.80
N ALA A 73 -3.25 2.16 -15.68
CA ALA A 73 -3.43 1.59 -14.35
C ALA A 73 -4.83 1.04 -14.10
N ARG A 74 -5.85 1.56 -14.80
CA ARG A 74 -7.22 0.99 -14.77
C ARG A 74 -7.32 -0.35 -15.49
N ARG A 75 -6.48 -0.58 -16.50
CA ARG A 75 -6.56 -1.74 -17.42
C ARG A 75 -5.42 -2.74 -17.22
N CYS A 76 -4.48 -2.42 -16.35
CA CYS A 76 -3.32 -3.24 -16.03
C CYS A 76 -3.06 -3.22 -14.53
N GLN A 77 -2.77 -4.38 -13.96
CA GLN A 77 -2.44 -4.55 -12.55
C GLN A 77 -1.07 -5.20 -12.40
N VAL A 78 -0.31 -4.75 -11.42
CA VAL A 78 0.99 -5.35 -11.09
C VAL A 78 0.76 -6.63 -10.30
N SER A 79 1.28 -7.73 -10.81
CA SER A 79 1.04 -9.07 -10.28
C SER A 79 2.15 -9.45 -9.28
N HIS A 80 3.32 -9.81 -9.80
CA HIS A 80 4.47 -10.27 -9.04
C HIS A 80 5.77 -9.80 -9.67
N LEU A 81 6.81 -9.73 -8.83
CA LEU A 81 8.19 -9.45 -9.24
C LEU A 81 8.99 -10.72 -8.97
N ASN A 82 9.49 -11.37 -10.02
CA ASN A 82 10.28 -12.60 -9.88
C ASN A 82 11.60 -12.49 -10.65
N ASP A 83 12.73 -12.73 -9.97
CA ASP A 83 14.08 -12.70 -10.56
C ASP A 83 14.41 -11.43 -11.38
N GLY A 84 13.86 -10.29 -10.96
CA GLY A 84 14.03 -9.02 -11.67
C GLY A 84 13.13 -8.85 -12.90
N VAL A 85 12.17 -9.74 -13.12
CA VAL A 85 11.11 -9.59 -14.13
C VAL A 85 9.83 -9.17 -13.43
N LEU A 86 9.28 -8.01 -13.81
CA LEU A 86 8.01 -7.52 -13.30
C LEU A 86 6.87 -7.98 -14.21
N TYR A 87 5.93 -8.73 -13.61
CA TYR A 87 4.77 -9.26 -14.30
C TYR A 87 3.58 -8.32 -14.13
N ILE A 88 3.02 -7.89 -15.25
CA ILE A 88 1.86 -7.01 -15.32
C ILE A 88 0.72 -7.76 -15.97
N GLU A 89 -0.38 -7.90 -15.23
CA GLU A 89 -1.61 -8.48 -15.70
C GLU A 89 -2.43 -7.45 -16.46
N VAL A 90 -2.83 -7.79 -17.68
CA VAL A 90 -3.63 -6.91 -18.56
C VAL A 90 -5.01 -7.51 -18.76
N PHE A 91 -6.05 -6.72 -18.46
CA PHE A 91 -7.45 -7.16 -18.53
C PHE A 91 -7.96 -7.34 -19.97
N HIS A 92 -7.43 -6.57 -20.92
CA HIS A 92 -7.90 -6.58 -22.30
C HIS A 92 -6.78 -6.97 -23.29
N PRO A 93 -6.96 -7.99 -24.16
CA PRO A 93 -5.91 -8.47 -25.05
C PRO A 93 -5.41 -7.41 -26.04
N ALA A 94 -6.30 -6.56 -26.58
CA ALA A 94 -5.89 -5.43 -27.42
C ALA A 94 -4.92 -4.46 -26.72
N TYR A 95 -5.10 -4.21 -25.42
CA TYR A 95 -4.18 -3.38 -24.64
C TYR A 95 -2.84 -4.07 -24.43
N ARG A 96 -2.83 -5.40 -24.26
CA ARG A 96 -1.60 -6.17 -24.16
C ARG A 96 -0.76 -5.99 -25.43
N MET A 97 -1.37 -6.11 -26.61
CA MET A 97 -0.65 -5.91 -27.88
C MET A 97 -0.10 -4.49 -28.01
N ALA A 98 -0.87 -3.48 -27.59
CA ALA A 98 -0.39 -2.10 -27.61
C ALA A 98 0.81 -1.89 -26.66
N LEU A 99 0.75 -2.43 -25.44
CA LEU A 99 1.79 -2.27 -24.43
C LEU A 99 3.05 -3.09 -24.72
N ASP A 100 2.91 -4.23 -25.41
CA ASP A 100 4.04 -5.09 -25.81
C ASP A 100 4.87 -4.49 -26.97
N THR A 101 4.46 -3.33 -27.48
CA THR A 101 5.29 -2.55 -28.41
C THR A 101 6.62 -2.17 -27.75
N PRO A 102 7.78 -2.40 -28.40
CA PRO A 102 9.09 -2.23 -27.77
C PRO A 102 9.31 -0.81 -27.21
N LYS A 103 8.76 0.21 -27.89
CA LYS A 103 8.84 1.62 -27.47
C LYS A 103 8.11 1.91 -26.15
N ILE A 104 6.94 1.31 -25.95
CA ILE A 104 6.14 1.52 -24.73
C ILE A 104 6.72 0.68 -23.60
N LYS A 105 7.12 -0.55 -23.90
CA LYS A 105 7.80 -1.45 -22.96
C LYS A 105 9.08 -0.83 -22.40
N SER A 106 9.94 -0.24 -23.25
CA SER A 106 11.17 0.41 -22.80
C SER A 106 10.89 1.67 -21.96
N MET A 107 9.94 2.51 -22.38
CA MET A 107 9.55 3.70 -21.62
C MET A 107 9.00 3.34 -20.23
N MET A 108 8.16 2.30 -20.12
CA MET A 108 7.69 1.80 -18.83
C MET A 108 8.83 1.25 -17.99
N LEU A 109 9.73 0.48 -18.60
CA LEU A 109 10.87 -0.11 -17.92
C LEU A 109 11.77 0.96 -17.31
N GLU A 110 12.08 2.03 -18.05
CA GLU A 110 12.84 3.17 -17.53
C GLU A 110 12.15 3.84 -16.34
N LYS A 111 10.84 4.02 -16.38
CA LYS A 111 10.07 4.61 -15.26
C LYS A 111 10.11 3.72 -14.02
N VAL A 112 9.96 2.41 -14.19
CA VAL A 112 10.04 1.45 -13.09
C VAL A 112 11.47 1.40 -12.52
N GLN A 113 12.49 1.41 -13.39
CA GLN A 113 13.89 1.43 -12.98
C GLN A 113 14.29 2.71 -12.27
N LYS A 114 13.68 3.86 -12.58
CA LYS A 114 13.90 5.10 -11.83
C LYS A 114 13.43 5.01 -10.38
N LEU A 115 12.37 4.26 -10.09
CA LEU A 115 11.87 4.08 -8.72
C LEU A 115 12.60 2.98 -7.96
N LEU A 116 12.82 1.82 -8.58
CA LEU A 116 13.41 0.67 -7.87
C LEU A 116 14.91 0.50 -8.07
N GLY A 117 15.49 1.21 -9.02
CA GLY A 117 16.85 0.98 -9.49
C GLY A 117 16.94 -0.17 -10.51
N ALA A 118 17.86 -0.04 -11.45
CA ALA A 118 18.10 -1.02 -12.52
C ALA A 118 18.50 -2.42 -11.99
N ALA A 119 19.03 -2.52 -10.77
CA ALA A 119 19.40 -3.79 -10.17
C ALA A 119 18.20 -4.68 -9.82
N ASN A 120 17.03 -4.08 -9.58
CA ASN A 120 15.85 -4.79 -9.07
C ASN A 120 14.82 -5.14 -10.17
N CYS A 121 14.83 -4.45 -11.31
CA CYS A 121 13.92 -4.69 -12.43
C CYS A 121 14.68 -4.65 -13.76
N ARG A 122 14.94 -5.83 -14.31
CA ARG A 122 15.64 -6.06 -15.58
C ARG A 122 14.69 -6.14 -16.77
N GLU A 123 13.50 -6.68 -16.57
CA GLU A 123 12.52 -6.88 -17.65
C GLU A 123 11.08 -6.69 -17.18
N LEU A 124 10.19 -6.32 -18.11
CA LEU A 124 8.75 -6.31 -17.94
C LEU A 124 8.10 -7.41 -18.78
N LYS A 125 7.09 -8.08 -18.23
CA LYS A 125 6.30 -9.07 -18.97
C LYS A 125 4.82 -8.83 -18.79
N PHE A 126 4.11 -8.66 -19.90
CA PHE A 126 2.66 -8.51 -19.91
C PHE A 126 1.99 -9.88 -20.05
N ILE A 127 1.27 -10.28 -19.01
CA ILE A 127 0.48 -11.51 -18.96
C ILE A 127 -1.01 -11.17 -19.03
N PRO A 128 -1.84 -12.03 -19.63
CA PRO A 128 -3.28 -11.87 -19.52
C PRO A 128 -3.70 -12.10 -18.06
N VAL A 129 -4.72 -11.39 -17.60
CA VAL A 129 -5.36 -11.68 -16.31
C VAL A 129 -5.83 -13.14 -16.33
N GLY A 130 -5.34 -13.93 -15.36
CA GLY A 130 -5.78 -15.31 -15.19
C GLY A 130 -7.26 -15.39 -14.82
N ARG A 131 -7.87 -16.58 -14.93
CA ARG A 131 -9.20 -16.84 -14.35
C ARG A 131 -9.08 -16.85 -12.82
N THR A 132 -8.95 -15.69 -12.20
CA THR A 132 -9.11 -15.55 -10.76
C THR A 132 -10.59 -15.79 -10.47
N ALA A 133 -10.89 -16.71 -9.54
CA ALA A 133 -12.27 -16.97 -9.12
C ALA A 133 -12.95 -15.63 -8.74
N PRO A 134 -14.23 -15.43 -9.12
CA PRO A 134 -14.96 -14.20 -8.80
C PRO A 134 -15.12 -14.10 -7.27
N GLY A 135 -14.18 -13.43 -6.61
CA GLY A 135 -14.15 -13.31 -5.15
C GLY A 135 -12.98 -12.51 -4.58
N ALA A 136 -11.88 -12.35 -5.31
CA ALA A 136 -10.73 -11.56 -4.86
C ALA A 136 -10.67 -10.15 -5.48
N SER A 137 -11.82 -9.53 -5.77
CA SER A 137 -11.86 -8.11 -6.11
C SER A 137 -11.56 -7.29 -4.84
N LEU A 138 -10.30 -6.87 -4.73
CA LEU A 138 -9.89 -5.73 -3.92
C LEU A 138 -10.89 -4.58 -4.15
N CYS A 139 -11.55 -4.17 -3.07
CA CYS A 139 -12.34 -2.97 -2.87
C CYS A 139 -12.54 -2.09 -4.12
N ARG A 140 -13.50 -2.47 -4.96
CA ARG A 140 -14.14 -1.53 -5.87
C ARG A 140 -14.96 -0.58 -5.00
N ARG A 141 -14.35 0.50 -4.48
CA ARG A 141 -15.11 1.69 -4.07
C ARG A 141 -15.70 2.26 -5.35
N THR A 142 -16.81 1.69 -5.81
CA THR A 142 -17.75 2.43 -6.64
C THR A 142 -18.20 3.61 -5.79
N ALA A 143 -17.74 4.80 -6.15
CA ALA A 143 -18.41 6.02 -5.71
C ALA A 143 -19.91 5.85 -5.99
N PRO A 144 -20.80 6.23 -5.07
CA PRO A 144 -22.23 6.15 -5.32
C PRO A 144 -22.56 6.95 -6.59
N PRO A 145 -23.46 6.45 -7.44
CA PRO A 145 -23.90 7.19 -8.62
C PRO A 145 -24.47 8.53 -8.15
N SER A 146 -23.90 9.63 -8.66
CA SER A 146 -24.42 10.97 -8.44
C SER A 146 -25.91 11.00 -8.75
N PRO A 147 -26.76 11.58 -7.88
CA PRO A 147 -28.19 11.66 -8.16
C PRO A 147 -28.41 12.47 -9.44
N LYS A 148 -29.08 11.86 -10.42
CA LYS A 148 -29.54 12.52 -11.63
C LYS A 148 -30.41 13.71 -11.20
N VAL A 149 -29.94 14.92 -11.49
CA VAL A 149 -30.76 16.14 -11.40
C VAL A 149 -31.90 15.96 -12.39
N GLN A 150 -33.10 15.72 -11.88
CA GLN A 150 -34.32 15.75 -12.69
C GLN A 150 -34.58 17.20 -13.09
N GLU A 151 -34.39 17.51 -14.37
CA GLU A 151 -34.91 18.74 -14.97
C GLU A 151 -36.44 18.77 -14.78
N LYS A 152 -36.90 19.66 -13.90
CA LYS A 152 -38.30 20.07 -13.83
C LYS A 152 -38.64 20.77 -15.15
N LYS A 153 -39.43 20.10 -16.00
CA LYS A 153 -40.17 20.78 -17.07
C LYS A 153 -41.23 21.68 -16.44
N GLU A 154 -40.97 22.97 -16.39
CA GLU A 154 -41.99 23.98 -16.11
C GLU A 154 -43.05 23.91 -17.22
N LYS A 155 -44.29 23.62 -16.84
CA LYS A 155 -45.46 23.71 -17.72
C LYS A 155 -45.79 25.19 -17.90
N TYR A 156 -45.52 25.70 -19.10
CA TYR A 156 -46.01 27.00 -19.56
C TYR A 156 -47.53 26.91 -19.78
N THR A 157 -48.28 27.74 -19.06
CA THR A 157 -49.72 27.94 -19.27
C THR A 157 -49.88 29.30 -19.92
N PRO A 158 -50.37 29.42 -21.16
CA PRO A 158 -50.67 30.72 -21.75
C PRO A 158 -51.98 31.25 -21.18
N ASP A 159 -51.95 32.46 -20.63
CA ASP A 159 -53.14 33.22 -20.23
C ASP A 159 -54.01 33.52 -21.47
N LEU A 160 -55.29 33.17 -21.37
CA LEU A 160 -56.33 33.56 -22.32
C LEU A 160 -56.82 34.97 -21.97
N PRO A 161 -56.91 35.91 -22.93
CA PRO A 161 -57.55 37.19 -22.69
C PRO A 161 -59.07 37.02 -22.67
N LEU A 162 -59.73 37.63 -21.68
CA LEU A 162 -61.16 37.97 -21.71
C LEU A 162 -61.34 39.34 -22.36
#